data_AF-A0A096CWM8-F1
#
_entry.id   AF-A0A096CWM8-F1
#
_cell.length_a   1.000
_cell.length_b   1.000
_cell.length_c   1.000
_cell.angle_alpha   90.00
_cell.angle_beta   90.00
_cell.angle_gamma   90.00
#
_symmetry.space_group_name_H-M   'P 1'
#
loop_
_entity.id
_entity.type
_entity.pdbx_description
1 polymer ?
#
loop_
_entity_poly.entity_id
_entity_poly.type
_entity_poly.pdbx_seq_one_letter_code
_entity_poly.pdbx_strand_id
1 'polypeptide(L)'
;MTEQEFEKLWQENRAKLLANDDEYKRISKSYMAWGWLDYLVLIGGFVICETFVNSFALSTFVKFALEILGMFIIWLGFRLIKARLGSKNTLEDVEQRIKERYKSTLH
;
A
#
# COMPACT_ATOMS: atom_id res chain seq x y z
N MET A 1 26.41 23.49 11.29
CA MET A 1 25.36 23.82 10.29
C MET A 1 24.11 24.20 11.05
N THR A 2 23.38 25.25 10.65
CA THR A 2 22.10 25.57 11.29
C THR A 2 21.02 24.57 10.87
N GLU A 3 19.99 24.34 11.72
CA GLU A 3 18.90 23.42 11.37
C GLU A 3 18.18 23.81 10.08
N GLN A 4 18.05 25.11 9.82
CA GLN A 4 17.41 25.63 8.61
C GLN A 4 18.22 25.33 7.34
N GLU A 5 19.54 25.42 7.41
CA GLU A 5 20.43 25.06 6.30
C GLU A 5 20.42 23.56 6.04
N PHE A 6 20.40 22.73 7.09
CA PHE A 6 20.29 21.28 6.96
C PHE A 6 18.97 20.87 6.32
N GLU A 7 17.84 21.45 6.74
CA GLU A 7 16.53 21.09 6.19
C GLU A 7 16.43 21.47 4.71
N LYS A 8 17.01 22.61 4.31
CA LYS A 8 17.09 23.00 2.89
C LYS A 8 17.95 22.03 2.08
N LEU A 9 19.12 21.64 2.60
CA LEU A 9 20.02 20.68 1.97
C LEU A 9 19.40 19.28 1.86
N TRP A 10 18.66 18.88 2.89
CA TRP A 10 17.88 17.64 2.92
C TRP A 10 16.80 17.67 1.86
N GLN A 11 15.96 18.70 1.77
CA GLN A 11 14.90 18.79 0.77
C GLN A 11 15.44 18.75 -0.68
N GLU A 12 16.56 19.41 -0.95
CA GLU A 12 17.19 19.39 -2.28
C GLU A 12 17.79 18.02 -2.64
N ASN A 13 18.38 17.31 -1.67
CA ASN A 13 19.05 16.02 -1.92
C ASN A 13 18.19 14.79 -1.63
N ARG A 14 17.03 14.95 -0.97
CA ARG A 14 16.13 13.86 -0.53
C ARG A 14 15.78 12.92 -1.67
N ALA A 15 15.35 13.46 -2.81
CA ALA A 15 14.97 12.64 -3.96
C ALA A 15 16.13 11.78 -4.48
N LYS A 16 17.35 12.32 -4.48
CA LYS A 16 18.55 11.62 -4.93
C LYS A 16 19.04 10.60 -3.90
N LEU A 17 19.00 10.94 -2.61
CA LEU A 17 19.37 10.06 -1.51
C LEU A 17 18.43 8.85 -1.40
N LEU A 18 17.12 9.08 -1.47
CA LEU A 18 16.10 8.02 -1.44
C LEU A 18 16.17 7.12 -2.69
N ALA A 19 16.49 7.67 -3.86
CA ALA A 19 16.61 6.88 -5.10
C ALA A 19 17.88 6.02 -5.15
N ASN A 20 18.92 6.40 -4.41
CA ASN A 20 20.21 5.71 -4.37
C ASN A 20 20.29 4.66 -3.24
N ASP A 21 19.27 4.59 -2.37
CA ASP A 21 19.19 3.61 -1.30
C ASP A 21 18.43 2.34 -1.76
N ASP A 22 19.16 1.23 -1.85
CA ASP A 22 18.62 -0.06 -2.31
C ASP A 22 17.55 -0.63 -1.35
N GLU A 23 17.62 -0.29 -0.05
CA GLU A 23 16.64 -0.73 0.95
C GLU A 23 15.31 -0.02 0.72
N TYR A 24 15.34 1.30 0.52
CA TYR A 24 14.17 2.12 0.17
C TYR A 24 13.54 1.65 -1.14
N LYS A 25 14.35 1.40 -2.17
CA LYS A 25 13.87 0.93 -3.48
C LYS A 25 13.24 -0.46 -3.41
N ARG A 26 13.84 -1.37 -2.64
CA ARG A 26 13.30 -2.72 -2.44
C ARG A 26 11.98 -2.71 -1.66
N ILE A 27 11.89 -1.91 -0.61
CA ILE A 27 10.67 -1.78 0.21
C ILE A 27 9.57 -1.12 -0.61
N SER A 28 9.87 -0.03 -1.33
CA SER A 28 8.94 0.64 -2.24
C SER A 28 8.38 -0.33 -3.31
N LYS A 29 9.25 -1.12 -3.94
CA LYS A 29 8.85 -2.08 -4.98
C LYS A 29 8.04 -3.25 -4.41
N SER A 30 8.37 -3.72 -3.20
CA SER A 30 7.59 -4.72 -2.47
C SER A 30 6.21 -4.21 -2.06
N TYR A 31 6.09 -2.91 -1.78
CA TYR A 31 4.84 -2.27 -1.41
C TYR A 31 3.86 -2.14 -2.58
N MET A 32 4.43 -1.91 -3.77
CA MET A 32 3.68 -1.70 -5.01
C MET A 32 3.34 -3.02 -5.73
N ALA A 33 3.99 -4.13 -5.34
CA ALA A 33 3.66 -5.44 -5.85
C ALA A 33 2.26 -5.87 -5.36
N TRP A 34 1.47 -6.45 -6.27
CA TRP A 34 0.31 -7.25 -5.87
C TRP A 34 0.79 -8.35 -4.94
N GLY A 35 0.43 -8.25 -3.67
CA GLY A 35 0.80 -9.23 -2.67
C GLY A 35 -0.08 -10.45 -2.82
N TRP A 36 0.40 -11.59 -2.36
CA TRP A 36 -0.41 -12.79 -2.15
C TRP A 36 -1.73 -12.51 -1.38
N LEU A 37 -1.73 -11.48 -0.51
CA LEU A 37 -2.91 -10.97 0.18
C LEU A 37 -3.99 -10.41 -0.77
N ASP A 38 -3.63 -9.72 -1.85
CA ASP A 38 -4.61 -9.24 -2.85
C ASP A 38 -5.35 -10.42 -3.49
N TYR A 39 -4.63 -11.52 -3.78
CA TYR A 39 -5.23 -12.75 -4.30
C TYR A 39 -6.12 -13.46 -3.28
N LEU A 40 -5.68 -13.55 -2.02
CA LEU A 40 -6.51 -14.14 -0.95
C LEU A 40 -7.80 -13.38 -0.74
N VAL A 41 -7.77 -12.05 -0.83
CA VAL A 41 -8.97 -11.23 -0.69
C VAL A 41 -9.90 -11.37 -1.89
N LEU A 42 -9.37 -11.48 -3.10
CA LEU A 42 -10.18 -11.75 -4.28
C LEU A 42 -10.84 -13.14 -4.20
N ILE A 43 -10.09 -14.17 -3.84
CA ILE A 43 -10.60 -15.55 -3.72
C ILE A 43 -11.61 -15.64 -2.58
N GLY A 44 -11.27 -15.12 -1.39
CA GLY A 44 -12.17 -15.14 -0.23
C GLY A 44 -13.42 -14.30 -0.47
N GLY A 45 -13.28 -13.12 -1.07
CA GLY A 45 -14.40 -12.25 -1.41
C GLY A 45 -15.36 -12.88 -2.43
N PHE A 46 -14.81 -13.59 -3.41
CA PHE A 46 -15.61 -14.34 -4.38
C PHE A 46 -16.41 -15.46 -3.71
N VAL A 47 -15.78 -16.31 -2.91
CA VAL A 47 -16.46 -17.43 -2.20
C VAL A 47 -17.57 -16.93 -1.27
N ILE A 48 -17.32 -15.83 -0.55
CA ILE A 48 -18.32 -15.21 0.34
C ILE A 48 -19.50 -14.67 -0.46
N CYS A 49 -19.24 -13.95 -1.57
CA CYS A 49 -20.30 -13.43 -2.43
C CYS A 49 -21.12 -14.55 -3.06
N GLU A 50 -20.47 -15.59 -3.60
CA GLU A 50 -21.13 -16.75 -4.20
C GLU A 50 -22.03 -17.46 -3.18
N THR A 51 -21.52 -17.73 -1.97
CA THR A 51 -22.30 -18.39 -0.90
C THR A 51 -23.49 -17.54 -0.46
N PHE A 52 -23.27 -16.23 -0.32
CA PHE A 52 -24.30 -15.28 0.10
C PHE A 52 -25.41 -15.15 -0.95
N VAL A 53 -25.05 -14.97 -2.22
CA VAL A 53 -25.98 -14.79 -3.33
C VAL A 53 -26.74 -16.09 -3.64
N ASN A 54 -26.08 -17.25 -3.51
CA ASN A 54 -26.76 -18.54 -3.68
C ASN A 54 -27.75 -18.88 -2.58
N SER A 55 -27.64 -18.25 -1.40
CA SER A 55 -28.62 -18.38 -0.31
C SER A 55 -29.96 -17.71 -0.63
N PHE A 56 -30.03 -16.85 -1.66
CA PHE A 56 -31.27 -16.22 -2.11
C PHE A 56 -31.86 -16.92 -3.35
N ALA A 57 -33.18 -17.05 -3.37
CA ALA A 57 -33.94 -17.54 -4.53
C ALA A 57 -34.12 -16.46 -5.60
N LEU A 58 -33.02 -15.85 -6.03
CA LEU A 58 -32.99 -14.81 -7.07
C LEU A 58 -32.79 -15.44 -8.46
N SER A 59 -33.24 -14.73 -9.50
CA SER A 59 -32.98 -15.13 -10.88
C SER A 59 -31.47 -15.07 -11.18
N THR A 60 -31.01 -15.92 -12.09
CA THR A 60 -29.59 -16.05 -12.45
C THR A 60 -28.95 -14.72 -12.83
N PHE A 61 -29.69 -13.86 -13.54
CA PHE A 61 -29.21 -12.53 -13.93
C PHE A 61 -28.97 -11.62 -12.73
N VAL A 62 -29.88 -11.62 -11.75
CA VAL A 62 -29.75 -10.81 -10.53
C VAL A 62 -28.63 -11.34 -9.64
N LYS A 63 -28.46 -12.66 -9.56
CA LYS A 63 -27.34 -13.28 -8.85
C LYS A 63 -25.99 -12.82 -9.41
N PHE A 64 -25.83 -12.90 -10.73
CA PHE A 64 -24.58 -12.49 -11.39
C PHE A 64 -24.27 -11.00 -11.20
N ALA A 65 -25.29 -10.15 -11.28
CA ALA A 65 -25.14 -8.71 -11.02
C ALA A 65 -24.70 -8.42 -9.57
N LEU A 66 -25.27 -9.14 -8.59
CA LEU A 66 -24.92 -9.02 -7.18
C LEU A 66 -23.50 -9.53 -6.88
N GLU A 67 -23.08 -10.63 -7.49
CA GLU A 67 -21.71 -11.15 -7.34
C GLU A 67 -20.67 -10.14 -7.84
N ILE A 68 -20.87 -9.56 -9.02
CA ILE A 68 -19.97 -8.53 -9.56
C ILE A 68 -19.93 -7.30 -8.64
N LEU A 69 -21.10 -6.84 -8.17
CA LEU A 69 -21.20 -5.72 -7.24
C LEU A 69 -20.48 -6.01 -5.91
N GLY A 70 -20.70 -7.18 -5.34
CA GLY A 70 -20.08 -7.61 -4.09
C GLY A 70 -18.55 -7.70 -4.22
N MET A 71 -18.07 -8.29 -5.30
CA MET A 71 -16.64 -8.37 -5.61
C MET A 71 -16.00 -6.98 -5.74
N PHE A 72 -16.70 -6.04 -6.39
CA PHE A 72 -16.23 -4.66 -6.53
C PHE A 72 -16.16 -3.91 -5.19
N ILE A 73 -17.16 -4.10 -4.32
CA ILE A 73 -17.18 -3.50 -2.98
C ILE A 73 -16.04 -4.04 -2.11
N ILE A 74 -15.84 -5.36 -2.09
CA ILE A 74 -14.76 -6.00 -1.31
C ILE A 74 -13.40 -5.51 -1.81
N TRP A 75 -13.21 -5.44 -3.13
CA TRP A 75 -11.98 -4.92 -3.73
C TRP A 75 -11.71 -3.46 -3.36
N LEU A 76 -12.73 -2.59 -3.42
CA LEU A 76 -12.61 -1.19 -3.00
C LEU A 76 -12.28 -1.07 -1.50
N GLY A 77 -12.99 -1.81 -0.66
CA GLY A 77 -12.76 -1.82 0.79
C GLY A 77 -11.33 -2.25 1.13
N PHE A 78 -10.85 -3.34 0.53
CA PHE A 78 -9.49 -3.80 0.71
C PHE A 78 -8.45 -2.80 0.18
N ARG A 79 -8.69 -2.19 -0.98
CA ARG A 79 -7.80 -1.17 -1.55
C ARG A 79 -7.70 0.06 -0.64
N LEU A 80 -8.82 0.49 -0.04
CA LEU A 80 -8.84 1.59 0.92
C LEU A 80 -8.10 1.22 2.21
N ILE A 81 -8.31 0.02 2.74
CA ILE A 81 -7.61 -0.48 3.93
C ILE A 81 -6.11 -0.60 3.65
N LYS A 82 -5.71 -1.17 2.51
CA LYS A 82 -4.31 -1.28 2.08
C LYS A 82 -3.68 0.10 1.87
N ALA A 83 -4.41 1.08 1.35
CA ALA A 83 -3.93 2.46 1.25
C ALA A 83 -3.74 3.11 2.63
N ARG A 84 -4.64 2.83 3.59
CA ARG A 84 -4.56 3.36 4.97
C ARG A 84 -3.46 2.69 5.80
N LEU A 85 -3.37 1.36 5.79
CA LEU A 85 -2.33 0.58 6.46
C LEU A 85 -0.97 0.74 5.79
N GLY A 86 -1.00 1.01 4.48
CA GLY A 86 0.15 1.27 3.65
C GLY A 86 0.94 2.54 4.02
N SER A 87 0.39 3.43 4.83
CA SER A 87 0.84 4.82 4.83
C SER A 87 1.86 5.20 5.91
N LYS A 88 2.29 4.34 6.85
CA LYS A 88 3.00 4.85 8.05
C LYS A 88 4.29 4.18 8.52
N ASN A 89 4.51 2.87 8.35
CA ASN A 89 5.49 2.19 9.23
C ASN A 89 6.63 1.45 8.50
N THR A 90 7.02 1.84 7.29
CA THR A 90 8.18 1.19 6.65
C THR A 90 8.93 2.11 5.72
N LEU A 91 8.22 2.89 4.92
CA LEU A 91 8.85 3.88 4.04
C LEU A 91 9.31 5.12 4.83
N GLU A 92 8.46 5.58 5.75
CA GLU A 92 8.72 6.73 6.62
C GLU A 92 9.82 6.42 7.66
N ASP A 93 9.86 5.19 8.19
CA ASP A 93 10.95 4.69 9.05
C ASP A 93 12.29 4.64 8.33
N VAL A 94 12.31 4.14 7.08
CA VAL A 94 13.54 4.09 6.27
C VAL A 94 13.99 5.50 5.91
N GLU A 95 13.04 6.39 5.57
CA GLU A 95 13.34 7.80 5.31
C GLU A 95 13.91 8.51 6.56
N GLN A 96 13.34 8.27 7.75
CA GLN A 96 13.89 8.79 9.01
C GLN A 96 15.30 8.26 9.27
N ARG A 97 15.54 6.95 9.08
CA ARG A 97 16.89 6.37 9.22
C ARG A 97 17.89 6.97 8.23
N ILE A 98 17.49 7.22 6.98
CA ILE A 98 18.34 7.87 5.98
C ILE A 98 18.62 9.33 6.36
N LYS A 99 17.63 10.05 6.87
CA LYS A 99 17.78 11.44 7.36
C LYS A 99 18.76 11.53 8.53
N GLU A 100 18.65 10.62 9.49
CA GLU A 100 19.58 10.52 10.63
C GLU A 100 20.99 10.16 10.17
N ARG A 101 21.13 9.19 9.26
CA ARG A 101 22.42 8.79 8.70
C ARG A 101 23.08 9.95 7.95
N TYR A 102 22.33 10.68 7.14
CA TYR A 102 22.82 11.85 6.42
C TYR A 102 23.23 12.99 7.37
N LYS A 103 22.46 13.23 8.43
CA LYS A 103 22.81 14.19 9.49
C LYS A 103 24.11 13.80 10.20
N SER A 104 24.34 12.50 10.42
CA SER A 104 25.59 12.00 11.03
C SER A 104 26.80 12.08 10.10
N THR A 105 26.63 11.96 8.78
CA THR A 105 27.72 12.11 7.79
C THR A 105 28.14 13.57 7.57
N LEU A 106 27.23 14.52 7.85
CA LEU A 106 27.46 15.97 7.72
C LEU A 106 28.11 16.60 8.97
N HIS A 107 28.40 15.81 10.00
CA HIS A 107 28.87 16.26 11.30
C HIS A 107 30.37 16.03 11.53
#